data_AF-A0A9D7TXB7-F1
#
_entry.id   AF-A0A9D7TXB7-F1
#
_cell.length_a   1.000
_cell.length_b   1.000
_cell.length_c   1.000
_cell.angle_alpha   90.00
_cell.angle_beta   90.00
_cell.angle_gamma   90.00
#
_symmetry.space_group_name_H-M   'P 1'
#
loop_
_entity.id
_entity.type
_entity.pdbx_description
1 polymer ?
#
loop_
_entity_poly.entity_id
_entity_poly.type
_entity_poly.pdbx_seq_one_letter_code
_entity_poly.pdbx_strand_id
1 'polypeptide(L)'
;MLVDFHTHQTTPDAKIRKLSNITLSRKIIEDIDHFEFNPDLNYSAGIHPWDIEPEFLKEAYEWLEIFLKNPQVKVLGECGLDKLKGPDFKTQEEVFIKQIRLAEHFKKPLVIHCVRSFNELLP
;
A
#
# COMPACT_ATOMS: atom_id res chain seq x y z
N MET A 1 -19.33 3.13 6.98
CA MET A 1 -18.80 2.41 5.80
C MET A 1 -17.89 1.33 6.32
N LEU A 2 -18.11 0.06 5.95
CA LEU A 2 -17.25 -1.05 6.37
C LEU A 2 -16.39 -1.44 5.16
N VAL A 3 -15.07 -1.39 5.32
CA VAL A 3 -14.08 -1.78 4.32
C VAL A 3 -13.37 -3.01 4.86
N ASP A 4 -13.39 -4.09 4.08
CA ASP A 4 -12.70 -5.32 4.41
C ASP A 4 -11.33 -5.36 3.69
N PHE A 5 -10.25 -5.41 4.47
CA PHE A 5 -8.86 -5.47 4.01
C PHE A 5 -8.32 -6.92 3.97
N HIS A 6 -9.14 -7.92 4.29
CA HIS A 6 -8.74 -9.30 4.58
C HIS A 6 -9.49 -10.32 3.71
N THR A 7 -9.68 -10.06 2.40
CA THR A 7 -10.42 -10.99 1.54
C THR A 7 -9.52 -11.87 0.66
N HIS A 8 -9.44 -13.16 1.01
CA HIS A 8 -9.09 -14.27 0.11
C HIS A 8 -10.34 -14.96 -0.50
N GLN A 9 -11.55 -14.44 -0.26
CA GLN A 9 -12.81 -15.04 -0.71
C GLN A 9 -13.57 -14.13 -1.68
N THR A 10 -14.16 -14.71 -2.72
CA THR A 10 -14.79 -14.02 -3.88
C THR A 10 -16.30 -13.83 -3.76
N THR A 11 -16.98 -14.31 -2.72
CA THR A 11 -18.45 -14.14 -2.59
C THR A 11 -18.85 -12.68 -2.36
N PRO A 12 -19.71 -12.08 -3.22
CA PRO A 12 -20.15 -10.70 -3.06
C PRO A 12 -21.26 -10.63 -2.01
N ASP A 13 -20.95 -10.09 -0.83
CA ASP A 13 -21.99 -9.62 0.09
C ASP A 13 -22.24 -8.13 -0.23
N ALA A 14 -23.47 -7.78 -0.59
CA ALA A 14 -23.84 -6.47 -1.16
C ALA A 14 -23.58 -5.27 -0.21
N LYS A 15 -23.20 -5.52 1.04
CA LYS A 15 -22.87 -4.49 2.04
C LYS A 15 -21.36 -4.30 2.28
N ILE A 16 -20.50 -5.17 1.74
CA ILE A 16 -19.05 -5.13 1.96
C ILE A 16 -18.35 -4.76 0.66
N ARG A 17 -17.73 -3.58 0.62
CA ARG A 17 -16.82 -3.24 -0.49
C ARG A 17 -15.48 -3.91 -0.23
N LYS A 18 -15.09 -4.83 -1.12
CA LYS A 18 -13.78 -5.47 -1.11
C LYS A 18 -12.73 -4.49 -1.61
N LEU A 19 -11.59 -4.47 -0.93
CA LEU A 19 -10.42 -3.70 -1.31
C LEU A 19 -9.29 -4.68 -1.60
N SER A 20 -8.82 -4.71 -2.85
CA SER A 20 -7.67 -5.53 -3.24
C SER A 20 -6.39 -4.77 -2.98
N ASN A 21 -5.44 -5.38 -2.27
CA ASN A 21 -4.17 -4.74 -1.95
C ASN A 21 -3.13 -4.97 -3.04
N ILE A 22 -2.51 -3.88 -3.51
CA ILE A 22 -1.38 -3.91 -4.44
C ILE A 22 -0.14 -3.46 -3.68
N THR A 23 0.77 -4.39 -3.43
CA THR A 23 2.09 -4.08 -2.88
C THR A 23 3.07 -3.87 -4.03
N LEU A 24 3.64 -2.67 -4.15
CA LEU A 24 4.65 -2.36 -5.16
C LEU A 24 6.02 -2.86 -4.70
N SER A 25 6.17 -4.19 -4.71
CA SER A 25 7.44 -4.89 -4.58
C SER A 25 8.11 -5.03 -5.94
N ARG A 26 9.40 -5.38 -5.94
CA ARG A 26 10.16 -5.67 -7.17
C ARG A 26 9.41 -6.60 -8.12
N LYS A 27 8.88 -7.72 -7.59
CA LYS A 27 8.15 -8.71 -8.40
C LYS A 27 6.95 -8.11 -9.13
N ILE A 28 6.17 -7.27 -8.45
CA ILE A 28 5.02 -6.62 -9.06
C ILE A 28 5.44 -5.59 -10.11
N ILE A 29 6.53 -4.86 -9.86
CA ILE A 29 7.06 -3.88 -10.81
C ILE A 29 7.61 -4.57 -12.06
N GLU A 30 8.29 -5.71 -11.93
CA GLU A 30 8.80 -6.49 -13.06
C GLU A 30 7.67 -7.04 -13.96
N ASP A 31 6.49 -7.32 -13.40
CA ASP A 31 5.30 -7.81 -14.11
C ASP A 31 4.25 -6.71 -14.41
N ILE A 32 4.56 -5.43 -14.14
CA ILE A 32 3.57 -4.34 -14.12
C ILE A 32 2.94 -4.06 -15.49
N ASP A 33 3.66 -4.34 -16.58
CA ASP A 33 3.16 -4.14 -17.94
C ASP A 33 2.00 -5.10 -18.29
N HIS A 34 1.84 -6.17 -17.50
CA HIS A 34 0.74 -7.13 -17.61
C HIS A 34 -0.35 -6.89 -16.56
N PHE A 35 -0.21 -5.86 -15.72
CA PHE A 35 -1.18 -5.53 -14.70
C PHE A 35 -2.32 -4.68 -15.28
N GLU A 36 -3.54 -5.17 -15.13
CA GLU A 36 -4.76 -4.43 -15.47
C GLU A 36 -5.68 -4.31 -14.25
N PHE A 37 -6.24 -3.12 -14.06
CA PHE A 37 -7.28 -2.92 -13.05
C PHE A 37 -8.56 -3.62 -13.48
N ASN A 38 -9.10 -4.47 -12.62
CA ASN A 38 -10.43 -5.03 -12.80
C ASN A 38 -11.47 -3.94 -12.49
N PRO A 39 -12.35 -3.55 -13.44
CA PRO A 39 -13.29 -2.44 -13.27
C PRO A 39 -14.29 -2.62 -12.13
N ASP A 40 -14.54 -3.85 -11.68
CA ASP A 40 -15.47 -4.16 -10.60
C ASP A 40 -14.84 -4.07 -9.20
N LEU A 41 -13.53 -3.85 -9.12
CA LEU A 41 -12.78 -3.81 -7.87
C LEU A 41 -12.31 -2.40 -7.49
N ASN A 42 -12.15 -2.20 -6.19
CA ASN A 42 -11.41 -1.07 -5.63
C ASN A 42 -10.11 -1.59 -5.03
N TYR A 43 -9.10 -0.71 -5.00
CA TYR A 43 -7.75 -1.10 -4.63
C TYR A 43 -7.18 -0.20 -3.54
N SER A 44 -6.27 -0.77 -2.75
CA SER A 44 -5.22 -0.04 -2.06
C SER A 44 -3.90 -0.25 -2.81
N ALA A 45 -3.03 0.75 -2.81
CA ALA A 45 -1.69 0.61 -3.36
C ALA A 45 -0.66 1.23 -2.41
N GLY A 46 0.43 0.52 -2.14
CA GLY A 46 1.50 0.98 -1.25
C GLY A 46 2.76 0.15 -1.37
N ILE A 47 3.78 0.56 -0.63
CA ILE A 47 5.04 -0.16 -0.45
C ILE A 47 5.04 -0.71 0.97
N HIS A 48 4.93 -2.03 1.08
CA HIS A 48 4.87 -2.73 2.37
C HIS A 48 6.26 -2.71 3.04
N PRO A 49 6.38 -2.57 4.37
CA PRO A 49 7.67 -2.50 5.05
C PRO A 49 8.60 -3.69 4.79
N TRP A 50 8.04 -4.86 4.46
CA TRP A 50 8.84 -6.06 4.17
C TRP A 50 9.46 -6.06 2.77
N ASP A 51 8.86 -5.33 1.83
CA ASP A 51 9.19 -5.38 0.41
C ASP A 51 10.01 -4.15 -0.04
N ILE A 52 10.57 -3.42 0.92
CA ILE A 52 11.42 -2.27 0.65
C ILE A 52 12.79 -2.77 0.16
N GLU A 53 13.03 -2.56 -1.13
CA GLU A 53 14.32 -2.77 -1.79
C GLU A 53 14.85 -1.41 -2.27
N PRO A 54 15.94 -0.86 -1.67
CA PRO A 54 16.44 0.48 -2.00
C PRO A 54 16.71 0.71 -3.49
N GLU A 55 17.14 -0.34 -4.20
CA GLU A 55 17.48 -0.29 -5.62
C GLU A 55 16.26 -0.13 -6.53
N PHE A 56 15.06 -0.51 -6.07
CA PHE A 56 13.80 -0.43 -6.82
C PHE A 56 12.83 0.62 -6.27
N LEU A 57 13.23 1.29 -5.18
CA LEU A 57 12.35 2.18 -4.45
C LEU A 57 11.93 3.39 -5.29
N LYS A 58 12.81 3.86 -6.18
CA LYS A 58 12.49 4.97 -7.08
C LYS A 58 11.36 4.59 -8.03
N GLU A 59 11.49 3.46 -8.72
CA GLU A 59 10.51 2.90 -9.65
C GLU A 59 9.20 2.59 -8.92
N ALA A 60 9.28 2.05 -7.70
CA ALA A 60 8.11 1.79 -6.86
C ALA A 60 7.31 3.08 -6.58
N TYR A 61 7.99 4.20 -6.30
CA TYR A 61 7.31 5.48 -6.10
C TYR A 61 6.68 6.03 -7.38
N GLU A 62 7.37 5.91 -8.52
CA GLU A 62 6.84 6.36 -9.82
C GLU A 62 5.53 5.63 -10.15
N TRP A 63 5.51 4.31 -9.98
CA TRP A 63 4.29 3.51 -10.14
C TRP A 63 3.22 3.80 -9.09
N LEU A 64 3.61 4.03 -7.83
CA LEU A 64 2.67 4.39 -6.78
C LEU A 64 1.93 5.67 -7.14
N GLU A 65 2.63 6.70 -7.60
CA GLU A 65 2.01 7.97 -8.03
C GLU A 65 1.07 7.78 -9.22
N ILE A 66 1.41 6.91 -10.18
CA ILE A 66 0.53 6.56 -11.30
C ILE A 66 -0.74 5.89 -10.77
N PHE A 67 -0.60 4.93 -9.86
CA PHE A 67 -1.72 4.17 -9.30
C PHE A 67 -2.63 5.06 -8.47
N LEU A 68 -2.09 5.98 -7.67
CA LEU A 68 -2.89 6.89 -6.84
C LEU A 68 -3.75 7.87 -7.64
N LYS A 69 -3.39 8.16 -8.90
CA LYS A 69 -4.22 8.94 -9.84
C LYS A 69 -5.41 8.14 -10.38
N ASN A 70 -5.34 6.81 -10.36
CA ASN A 70 -6.44 5.96 -10.83
C ASN A 70 -7.63 6.06 -9.87
N PRO A 71 -8.86 6.32 -10.36
CA PRO A 71 -10.04 6.42 -9.51
C PRO A 71 -10.37 5.12 -8.75
N GLN A 72 -9.95 3.95 -9.21
CA GLN A 72 -10.16 2.67 -8.54
C GLN A 72 -9.26 2.46 -7.32
N VAL A 73 -8.14 3.17 -7.23
CA VAL A 73 -7.28 3.18 -6.05
C VAL A 73 -7.87 4.14 -5.03
N LYS A 74 -8.51 3.59 -3.99
CA LYS A 74 -9.26 4.38 -2.99
C LYS A 74 -8.43 4.72 -1.76
N VAL A 75 -7.34 3.99 -1.52
CA VAL A 75 -6.57 4.00 -0.29
C VAL A 75 -5.08 3.86 -0.61
N LEU A 76 -4.21 4.51 0.16
CA LEU A 76 -2.78 4.27 0.10
C LEU A 76 -2.40 3.24 1.17
N GLY A 77 -1.63 2.24 0.78
CA GLY A 77 -1.19 1.15 1.64
C GLY A 77 -1.49 -0.22 1.00
N GLU A 78 -1.09 -1.31 1.62
CA GLU A 78 -0.49 -1.38 2.96
C GLU A 78 0.93 -0.77 3.02
N CYS A 79 1.18 0.07 4.03
CA CYS A 79 2.45 0.74 4.29
C CYS A 79 2.67 0.83 5.81
N GLY A 80 3.87 1.06 6.31
CA GLY A 80 4.06 1.22 7.76
C GLY A 80 5.39 0.70 8.27
N LEU A 81 5.36 0.16 9.49
CA LEU A 81 6.55 -0.20 10.27
C LEU A 81 6.43 -1.59 10.87
N ASP A 82 7.51 -2.38 10.73
CA ASP A 82 7.66 -3.69 11.34
C ASP A 82 9.05 -3.84 11.97
N LYS A 83 9.13 -3.86 13.31
CA LYS A 83 10.41 -4.04 14.02
C LYS A 83 10.99 -5.45 13.91
N LEU A 84 10.25 -6.40 13.36
CA LEU A 84 10.64 -7.81 13.31
C LEU A 84 11.08 -8.25 11.91
N LYS A 85 10.72 -7.50 10.85
CA LYS A 85 10.94 -7.87 9.45
C LYS A 85 11.14 -6.66 8.54
N GLY A 86 11.75 -6.87 7.39
CA GLY A 86 12.07 -5.82 6.41
C GLY A 86 13.51 -5.30 6.58
N PRO A 87 13.84 -4.17 5.93
CA PRO A 87 15.14 -3.52 6.09
C PRO A 87 15.25 -2.89 7.49
N ASP A 88 16.37 -2.21 7.74
CA ASP A 88 16.56 -1.48 8.99
C ASP A 88 15.43 -0.48 9.25
N PHE A 89 15.16 -0.23 10.53
CA PHE A 89 14.00 0.52 10.96
C PHE A 89 13.97 1.95 10.40
N LYS A 90 15.13 2.59 10.27
CA LYS A 90 15.25 3.95 9.73
C LYS A 90 14.83 4.01 8.26
N THR A 91 15.25 3.01 7.47
CA THR A 91 14.78 2.88 6.09
C THR A 91 13.26 2.71 6.02
N GLN A 92 12.66 1.91 6.91
CA GLN A 92 11.20 1.78 6.97
C GLN A 92 10.50 3.10 7.33
N GLU A 93 11.03 3.86 8.31
CA GLU A 93 10.51 5.17 8.70
C GLU A 93 10.55 6.17 7.55
N GLU A 94 11.66 6.28 6.83
CA GLU A 94 11.81 7.19 5.70
C GLU A 94 10.80 6.87 4.58
N VAL A 95 10.64 5.58 4.27
CA VAL A 95 9.66 5.11 3.27
C VAL A 95 8.23 5.38 3.72
N PHE A 96 7.92 5.09 4.99
CA PHE A 96 6.59 5.30 5.52
C PHE A 96 6.21 6.79 5.56
N ILE A 97 7.10 7.67 6.02
CA ILE A 97 6.89 9.13 6.01
C ILE A 97 6.63 9.64 4.59
N LYS A 98 7.36 9.14 3.59
CA LYS A 98 7.13 9.53 2.20
C LYS A 98 5.76 9.07 1.68
N GLN A 99 5.33 7.86 2.04
CA GLN A 99 3.98 7.38 1.72
C GLN A 99 2.88 8.17 2.43
N ILE A 100 3.08 8.63 3.67
CA ILE A 100 2.16 9.54 4.35
C ILE A 100 1.99 10.84 3.56
N ARG A 101 3.10 11.46 3.12
CA ARG A 101 3.06 12.69 2.32
C ARG A 101 2.34 12.49 0.98
N LEU A 102 2.50 11.32 0.34
CA LEU A 102 1.76 10.98 -0.88
C LEU A 102 0.26 10.82 -0.58
N ALA A 103 -0.11 10.16 0.51
CA ALA A 103 -1.51 10.03 0.90
C ALA A 103 -2.16 11.40 1.14
N GLU A 104 -1.46 12.31 1.82
CA GLU A 104 -1.91 13.70 2.01
C GLU A 104 -2.06 14.45 0.68
N HIS A 105 -1.05 14.36 -0.21
CA HIS A 105 -1.06 15.01 -1.52
C HIS A 105 -2.24 14.54 -2.37
N PHE A 106 -2.47 13.24 -2.46
CA PHE A 106 -3.56 12.63 -3.23
C PHE A 106 -4.89 12.58 -2.47
N LYS A 107 -4.94 13.07 -1.23
CA LYS A 107 -6.10 13.04 -0.33
C LYS A 107 -6.71 11.65 -0.18
N LYS A 108 -5.85 10.64 -0.02
CA LYS A 108 -6.23 9.23 0.19
C LYS A 108 -6.08 8.86 1.67
N PRO A 109 -6.99 8.07 2.25
CA PRO A 109 -6.77 7.46 3.55
C PRO A 109 -5.59 6.48 3.50
N LEU A 110 -5.00 6.18 4.66
CA LEU A 110 -3.91 5.23 4.83
C LEU A 110 -4.39 3.89 5.40
N VAL A 111 -3.76 2.80 4.96
CA VAL A 111 -3.76 1.50 5.63
C VAL A 111 -2.36 1.25 6.17
N ILE A 112 -2.27 1.12 7.49
CA ILE A 112 -1.00 1.09 8.21
C ILE A 112 -0.72 -0.31 8.75
N HIS A 113 0.35 -0.93 8.29
CA HIS A 113 1.01 -2.07 8.92
C HIS A 113 1.77 -1.59 10.15
N CYS A 114 1.48 -2.17 11.31
CA CYS A 114 2.11 -1.76 12.56
C CYS A 114 2.42 -2.97 13.43
N VAL A 115 3.66 -3.45 13.37
CA VAL A 115 4.13 -4.55 14.22
C VAL A 115 5.16 -4.04 15.21
N ARG A 116 4.79 -4.05 16.50
CA ARG A 116 5.61 -3.57 17.64
C ARG A 116 6.11 -2.13 17.51
N SER A 117 5.42 -1.33 16.69
CA SER A 117 5.82 0.03 16.34
C SER A 117 4.77 1.09 16.71
N PHE A 118 3.90 0.78 17.68
CA PHE A 118 2.74 1.62 18.01
C PHE A 118 3.14 2.97 18.61
N ASN A 119 4.19 2.99 19.42
CA ASN A 119 4.70 4.22 20.05
C ASN A 119 5.30 5.18 19.02
N GLU A 120 5.79 4.66 17.89
CA GLU A 120 6.35 5.46 16.82
C GLU A 120 5.26 6.05 15.91
N LEU A 121 4.04 5.52 15.95
CA LEU A 121 2.91 6.01 15.17
C LEU A 121 2.08 7.10 15.87
N LEU A 122 2.09 7.12 17.20
CA LEU A 122 1.29 8.05 17.98
C LEU A 122 2.17 9.04 18.74
N PRO A 123 1.86 10.35 18.67
CA PRO A 123 2.52 11.37 19.49
C PRO A 123 2.17 11.26 20.98
#